data_AF-U2NSN1-F1
#
_entry.id   AF-U2NSN1-F1
#
_cell.length_a   1.000
_cell.length_b   1.000
_cell.length_c   1.000
_cell.angle_alpha   90.00
_cell.angle_beta   90.00
_cell.angle_gamma   90.00
#
_symmetry.space_group_name_H-M   'P 1'
#
loop_
_entity.id
_entity.type
_entity.pdbx_description
1 polymer ?
#
loop_
_entity_poly.entity_id
_entity_poly.type
_entity_poly.pdbx_seq_one_letter_code
_entity_poly.pdbx_strand_id
1 'polypeptide(L)'
;MDKIVILILVAAFGIIFALVPSRTYNILTKTLSFDKKGIRYIRRRHDKVDALANLFLFIGLIFSVLYFVLPFYSLIYAVFLIFSFLCVLGQANRVLKKKNRTVYRIVIYGLYLMAAIGLVSALGLLNNHVADMMVTTYRTDLFAGNVFDIFYLLTNHSIIVYILQGILFFIPVYCMWSQFKYMRLENTYKAMNILTYAIKVLFICIVMIFLAVEGFDFINFVYQVEYKEA
;
A
#
# COMPACT_ATOMS: atom_id res chain seq x y z
N MET A 1 -13.24 -8.03 -15.61
CA MET A 1 -14.06 -8.16 -14.37
C MET A 1 -14.37 -6.76 -13.91
N ASP A 2 -15.64 -6.43 -13.70
CA ASP A 2 -16.03 -5.05 -13.41
C ASP A 2 -15.31 -4.53 -12.15
N LYS A 3 -14.79 -3.29 -12.24
CA LYS A 3 -14.09 -2.59 -11.13
C LYS A 3 -14.91 -2.65 -9.83
N ILE A 4 -16.24 -2.52 -9.95
CA ILE A 4 -17.19 -2.60 -8.83
C ILE A 4 -17.23 -4.01 -8.23
N VAL A 5 -17.24 -5.06 -9.05
CA VAL A 5 -17.25 -6.46 -8.58
C VAL A 5 -15.96 -6.77 -7.81
N ILE A 6 -14.80 -6.29 -8.28
CA ILE A 6 -13.52 -6.41 -7.56
C ILE A 6 -13.64 -5.80 -6.16
N LEU A 7 -14.15 -4.57 -6.07
CA LEU A 7 -14.26 -3.86 -4.79
C LEU A 7 -15.26 -4.52 -3.83
N ILE A 8 -16.39 -5.04 -4.34
CA ILE A 8 -17.36 -5.79 -3.54
C ILE A 8 -16.72 -7.07 -2.99
N LEU A 9 -16.01 -7.82 -3.83
CA LEU A 9 -15.32 -9.04 -3.40
C LEU A 9 -14.28 -8.73 -2.31
N VAL A 10 -13.45 -7.70 -2.51
CA VAL A 10 -12.49 -7.24 -1.51
C VAL A 10 -13.21 -6.92 -0.20
N ALA A 11 -14.28 -6.13 -0.22
CA ALA A 11 -15.02 -5.77 0.98
C ALA A 11 -15.62 -7.00 1.69
N ALA A 12 -16.20 -7.94 0.94
CA ALA A 12 -16.80 -9.16 1.48
C ALA A 12 -15.76 -10.11 2.10
N PHE A 13 -14.63 -10.33 1.43
CA PHE A 13 -13.52 -11.12 1.98
C PHE A 13 -12.97 -10.50 3.26
N GLY A 14 -12.95 -9.17 3.37
CA GLY A 14 -12.56 -8.49 4.59
C GLY A 14 -13.44 -8.85 5.79
N ILE A 15 -14.76 -9.03 5.58
CA ILE A 15 -15.68 -9.42 6.67
C ILE A 15 -15.29 -10.81 7.18
N ILE A 16 -15.07 -11.76 6.27
CA ILE A 16 -14.62 -13.12 6.60
C ILE A 16 -13.29 -13.06 7.36
N PHE A 17 -12.35 -12.25 6.87
CA PHE A 17 -11.06 -12.04 7.49
C PHE A 17 -11.23 -11.52 8.93
N ALA A 18 -12.00 -10.45 9.15
CA ALA A 18 -12.21 -9.88 10.49
C ALA A 18 -12.89 -10.83 11.50
N LEU A 19 -13.57 -11.88 11.03
CA LEU A 19 -14.18 -12.89 11.88
C LEU A 19 -13.18 -13.96 12.36
N VAL A 20 -12.00 -14.06 11.75
CA VAL A 20 -10.97 -15.02 12.11
C VAL A 20 -10.51 -14.82 13.57
N PRO A 21 -10.36 -15.89 14.37
CA PRO A 21 -9.92 -15.79 15.76
C PRO A 21 -8.51 -15.19 15.91
N SER A 22 -8.31 -14.39 16.96
CA SER A 22 -7.02 -13.77 17.29
C SER A 22 -5.89 -14.78 17.51
N ARG A 23 -6.21 -16.00 17.94
CA ARG A 23 -5.26 -17.11 18.09
C ARG A 23 -4.65 -17.51 16.75
N THR A 24 -5.46 -17.59 15.69
CA THR A 24 -5.00 -17.90 14.33
C THR A 24 -4.04 -16.84 13.82
N TYR A 25 -4.39 -15.56 13.97
CA TYR A 25 -3.47 -14.47 13.63
C TYR A 25 -2.18 -14.54 14.42
N ASN A 26 -2.24 -14.84 15.72
CA ASN A 26 -1.05 -14.93 16.54
C ASN A 26 -0.11 -16.05 16.07
N ILE A 27 -0.65 -17.18 15.59
CA ILE A 27 0.17 -18.26 15.03
C ILE A 27 0.86 -17.78 13.74
N LEU A 28 0.12 -17.12 12.86
CA LEU A 28 0.62 -16.67 11.55
C LEU A 28 1.66 -15.54 11.65
N THR A 29 1.52 -14.61 12.59
CA THR A 29 2.25 -13.33 12.56
C THR A 29 3.10 -13.04 13.80
N LYS A 30 3.25 -13.98 14.75
CA LYS A 30 4.02 -13.74 16.00
C LYS A 30 5.48 -13.36 15.74
N THR A 31 6.13 -13.99 14.76
CA THR A 31 7.52 -13.68 14.38
C THR A 31 7.63 -12.33 13.68
N LEU A 32 6.63 -11.99 12.86
CA LEU A 32 6.55 -10.77 12.06
C LEU A 32 6.16 -9.52 12.86
N SER A 33 5.69 -9.66 14.11
CA SER A 33 5.48 -8.49 14.97
C SER A 33 6.79 -7.91 15.53
N PHE A 34 7.93 -8.60 15.32
CA PHE A 34 9.29 -8.21 15.71
C PHE A 34 9.51 -7.82 17.18
N ASP A 35 8.54 -8.04 18.06
CA ASP A 35 8.53 -7.68 19.48
C ASP A 35 9.36 -6.40 19.81
N LYS A 36 10.38 -6.52 20.66
CA LYS A 36 11.32 -5.44 20.99
C LYS A 36 12.55 -5.41 20.07
N LYS A 37 12.69 -6.35 19.14
CA LYS A 37 13.87 -6.46 18.26
C LYS A 37 13.96 -5.23 17.36
N GLY A 38 15.11 -4.57 17.38
CA GLY A 38 15.35 -3.35 16.59
C GLY A 38 14.89 -2.05 17.24
N ILE A 39 14.17 -2.09 18.37
CA ILE A 39 13.83 -0.87 19.13
C ILE A 39 15.02 -0.48 20.00
N ARG A 40 15.50 0.75 19.85
CA ARG A 40 16.61 1.33 20.63
C ARG A 40 16.18 2.66 21.22
N TYR A 41 16.63 2.95 22.44
CA TYR A 41 16.42 4.25 23.06
C TYR A 41 17.63 5.15 22.79
N ILE A 42 17.40 6.34 22.22
CA ILE A 42 18.43 7.33 21.96
C ILE A 42 18.40 8.35 23.09
N ARG A 43 19.35 8.24 24.03
CA ARG A 43 19.42 9.09 25.23
C ARG A 43 19.41 10.59 24.89
N ARG A 44 20.21 11.01 23.90
CA ARG A 44 20.34 12.43 23.51
C ARG A 44 19.03 13.07 23.05
N ARG A 45 18.12 12.29 22.45
CA ARG A 45 16.84 12.78 21.92
C ARG A 45 15.65 12.43 22.82
N HIS A 46 15.89 11.75 23.94
CA HIS A 46 14.86 11.21 24.82
C HIS A 46 13.76 10.41 24.08
N ASP A 47 14.14 9.67 23.03
CA ASP A 47 13.18 9.04 22.11
C ASP A 47 13.56 7.59 21.76
N LYS A 48 12.56 6.80 21.35
CA LYS A 48 12.72 5.41 20.89
C LYS A 48 12.73 5.37 19.37
N VAL A 49 13.69 4.66 18.80
CA VAL A 49 13.83 4.45 17.36
C VAL A 49 13.70 2.97 17.05
N ASP A 50 12.91 2.66 16.03
CA ASP A 50 12.77 1.31 15.46
C ASP A 50 13.65 1.17 14.23
N ALA A 51 14.88 0.67 14.43
CA ALA A 51 15.86 0.52 13.36
C ALA A 51 15.42 -0.50 12.29
N LEU A 52 14.67 -1.53 12.69
CA LEU A 52 14.23 -2.59 11.80
C LEU A 52 13.07 -2.11 10.92
N ALA A 53 12.08 -1.41 11.49
CA ALA A 53 11.05 -0.77 10.68
C ALA A 53 11.63 0.30 9.74
N ASN A 54 12.63 1.07 10.20
CA ASN A 54 13.31 2.06 9.35
C ASN A 54 14.04 1.43 8.17
N LEU A 55 14.66 0.25 8.35
CA LEU A 55 15.30 -0.48 7.25
C LEU A 55 14.28 -0.88 6.18
N PHE A 56 13.14 -1.46 6.58
CA PHE A 56 12.08 -1.81 5.62
C PHE A 56 11.45 -0.59 4.96
N LEU A 57 11.31 0.52 5.69
CA LEU A 57 10.87 1.79 5.12
C LEU A 57 11.83 2.31 4.05
N PHE A 58 13.13 2.22 4.31
CA PHE A 58 14.15 2.61 3.34
C PHE A 58 14.09 1.75 2.08
N ILE A 59 14.01 0.42 2.24
CA ILE A 59 13.85 -0.53 1.12
C ILE A 59 12.58 -0.21 0.32
N GLY A 60 11.46 0.02 1.01
CA GLY A 60 10.20 0.35 0.36
C GLY A 60 10.22 1.69 -0.37
N LEU A 61 10.91 2.69 0.17
CA LEU A 61 11.09 3.99 -0.47
C LEU A 61 11.95 3.87 -1.73
N ILE A 62 13.08 3.16 -1.66
CA ILE A 62 13.92 2.88 -2.83
C ILE A 62 13.10 2.18 -3.91
N PHE A 63 12.34 1.14 -3.53
CA PHE A 63 11.48 0.42 -4.47
C PHE A 63 10.45 1.36 -5.12
N SER A 64 9.72 2.15 -4.33
CA SER A 64 8.64 3.02 -4.84
C SER A 64 9.14 4.08 -5.84
N VAL A 65 10.42 4.46 -5.77
CA VAL A 65 11.05 5.42 -6.68
C VAL A 65 11.69 4.72 -7.88
N LEU A 66 12.40 3.61 -7.65
CA LEU A 66 13.23 2.95 -8.67
C LEU A 66 12.60 1.68 -9.28
N TYR A 67 11.30 1.46 -9.07
CA TYR A 67 10.63 0.23 -9.52
C TYR A 67 10.73 -0.01 -11.03
N PHE A 68 10.76 1.04 -11.85
CA PHE A 68 10.83 0.94 -13.32
C PHE A 68 12.11 0.24 -13.82
N VAL A 69 13.17 0.23 -13.02
CA VAL A 69 14.43 -0.45 -13.34
C VAL A 69 14.31 -1.97 -13.14
N LEU A 70 13.42 -2.40 -12.25
CA LEU A 70 13.33 -3.79 -11.83
C LEU A 70 12.44 -4.60 -12.78
N PRO A 71 12.90 -5.76 -13.28
CA PRO A 71 12.01 -6.71 -13.91
C PRO A 71 11.03 -7.26 -12.85
N PHE A 72 9.80 -7.57 -13.26
CA PHE A 72 8.75 -8.11 -12.38
C PHE A 72 8.42 -7.23 -11.16
N TYR A 73 8.51 -5.90 -11.30
CA TYR A 73 8.25 -4.97 -10.20
C TYR A 73 6.87 -5.17 -9.54
N SER A 74 5.83 -5.53 -10.30
CA SER A 74 4.48 -5.80 -9.77
C SER A 74 4.46 -6.99 -8.80
N LEU A 75 5.26 -8.04 -9.07
CA LEU A 75 5.42 -9.18 -8.17
C LEU A 75 6.17 -8.80 -6.89
N ILE A 76 7.27 -8.05 -7.03
CA ILE A 76 8.07 -7.56 -5.91
C ILE A 76 7.20 -6.68 -5.00
N TYR A 77 6.39 -5.80 -5.59
CA TYR A 77 5.41 -5.00 -4.87
C TYR A 77 4.42 -5.87 -4.10
N ALA A 78 3.80 -6.87 -4.75
CA ALA A 78 2.83 -7.75 -4.10
C ALA A 78 3.43 -8.48 -2.89
N VAL A 79 4.63 -9.05 -3.05
CA VAL A 79 5.35 -9.72 -1.96
C VAL A 79 5.66 -8.75 -0.83
N PHE A 80 6.13 -7.55 -1.16
CA PHE A 80 6.48 -6.55 -0.15
C PHE A 80 5.25 -5.98 0.58
N LEU A 81 4.14 -5.78 -0.12
CA LEU A 81 2.87 -5.37 0.48
C LEU A 81 2.32 -6.46 1.41
N ILE A 82 2.33 -7.72 0.99
CA ILE A 82 1.91 -8.86 1.83
C ILE A 82 2.78 -8.93 3.08
N PHE A 83 4.11 -8.83 2.93
CA PHE A 83 5.04 -8.80 4.06
C PHE A 83 4.72 -7.65 5.03
N SER A 84 4.56 -6.44 4.50
CA SER A 84 4.23 -5.24 5.27
C SER A 84 2.90 -5.39 6.02
N PHE A 85 1.89 -5.92 5.34
CA PHE A 85 0.58 -6.19 5.90
C PHE A 85 0.66 -7.22 7.04
N LEU A 86 1.38 -8.32 6.87
CA LEU A 86 1.56 -9.33 7.91
C LEU A 86 2.29 -8.77 9.14
N CYS A 87 3.26 -7.87 8.95
CA CYS A 87 3.92 -7.16 10.05
C CYS A 87 2.93 -6.30 10.83
N VAL A 88 2.15 -5.48 10.12
CA VAL A 88 1.10 -4.63 10.73
C VAL A 88 0.06 -5.48 11.44
N LEU A 89 -0.39 -6.56 10.83
CA LEU A 89 -1.38 -7.49 11.39
C LEU A 89 -0.87 -8.13 12.69
N GLY A 90 0.39 -8.56 12.72
CA GLY A 90 1.00 -9.12 13.92
C GLY A 90 1.10 -8.13 15.07
N GLN A 91 1.48 -6.89 14.77
CA GLN A 91 1.53 -5.85 15.78
C GLN A 91 0.13 -5.43 16.25
N ALA A 92 -0.83 -5.27 15.34
CA ALA A 92 -2.22 -4.95 15.67
C ALA A 92 -2.84 -6.02 16.55
N ASN A 93 -2.65 -7.31 16.23
CA ASN A 93 -3.16 -8.42 17.03
C ASN A 93 -2.59 -8.39 18.47
N ARG A 94 -1.32 -8.01 18.64
CA ARG A 94 -0.72 -7.88 19.97
C ARG A 94 -1.31 -6.72 20.76
N VAL A 95 -1.44 -5.54 20.15
CA VAL A 95 -1.92 -4.32 20.81
C VAL A 95 -3.41 -4.43 21.15
N LEU A 96 -4.21 -5.06 20.29
CA LEU A 96 -5.67 -5.14 20.42
C LEU A 96 -6.16 -6.29 21.29
N LYS A 97 -5.29 -7.23 21.69
CA LYS A 97 -5.67 -8.40 22.52
C LYS A 97 -6.45 -8.06 23.80
N LYS A 98 -6.22 -6.87 24.35
CA LYS A 98 -6.86 -6.38 25.59
C LYS A 98 -8.05 -5.45 25.34
N LYS A 99 -8.43 -5.22 24.08
CA LYS A 99 -9.50 -4.29 23.69
C LYS A 99 -10.81 -5.02 23.42
N ASN A 100 -11.90 -4.27 23.38
CA ASN A 100 -13.23 -4.78 23.06
C ASN A 100 -13.22 -5.52 21.71
N ARG A 101 -13.99 -6.61 21.63
CA ARG A 101 -14.07 -7.46 20.43
C ARG A 101 -14.50 -6.69 19.18
N THR A 102 -15.42 -5.73 19.32
CA THR A 102 -15.88 -4.87 18.21
C THR A 102 -14.74 -3.99 17.69
N VAL A 103 -13.99 -3.35 18.59
CA VAL A 103 -12.83 -2.51 18.24
C VAL A 103 -11.76 -3.35 17.54
N TYR A 104 -11.49 -4.55 18.07
CA TYR A 104 -10.57 -5.50 17.45
C TYR A 104 -10.96 -5.78 15.99
N ARG A 105 -12.22 -6.15 15.75
CA ARG A 105 -12.72 -6.49 14.41
C ARG A 105 -12.65 -5.32 13.44
N ILE A 106 -13.03 -4.11 13.88
CA ILE A 106 -12.98 -2.90 13.05
C ILE A 106 -11.54 -2.59 12.61
N VAL A 107 -10.57 -2.69 13.53
CA VAL A 107 -9.16 -2.42 13.19
C VAL A 107 -8.60 -3.49 12.26
N ILE A 108 -8.89 -4.78 12.49
CA ILE A 108 -8.44 -5.84 11.59
C ILE A 108 -9.06 -5.70 10.19
N TYR A 109 -10.36 -5.38 10.13
CA TYR A 109 -11.06 -5.12 8.87
C TYR A 109 -10.45 -3.94 8.12
N GLY A 110 -10.21 -2.82 8.81
CA GLY A 110 -9.63 -1.62 8.22
C GLY A 110 -8.21 -1.85 7.68
N LEU A 111 -7.37 -2.59 8.42
CA LEU A 111 -6.05 -2.98 7.96
C LEU A 111 -6.11 -3.87 6.72
N TYR A 112 -7.05 -4.83 6.70
CA TYR A 112 -7.29 -5.68 5.54
C TYR A 112 -7.71 -4.86 4.33
N LEU A 113 -8.72 -3.99 4.46
CA LEU A 113 -9.23 -3.17 3.36
C LEU A 113 -8.13 -2.35 2.74
N MET A 114 -7.32 -1.68 3.57
CA MET A 114 -6.22 -0.86 3.10
C MET A 114 -5.19 -1.68 2.31
N ALA A 115 -4.81 -2.86 2.80
CA ALA A 115 -3.85 -3.72 2.09
C ALA A 115 -4.44 -4.31 0.81
N ALA A 116 -5.68 -4.79 0.84
CA ALA A 116 -6.34 -5.41 -0.31
C ALA A 116 -6.65 -4.38 -1.41
N ILE A 117 -7.17 -3.21 -1.05
CA ILE A 117 -7.40 -2.12 -2.01
C ILE A 117 -6.07 -1.63 -2.59
N GLY A 118 -5.04 -1.45 -1.76
CA GLY A 118 -3.70 -1.09 -2.23
C GLY A 118 -3.10 -2.14 -3.18
N LEU A 119 -3.38 -3.42 -2.95
CA LEU A 119 -2.94 -4.51 -3.81
C LEU A 119 -3.65 -4.47 -5.16
N VAL A 120 -4.98 -4.43 -5.20
CA VAL A 120 -5.73 -4.43 -6.47
C VAL A 120 -5.53 -3.13 -7.26
N SER A 121 -5.34 -2.01 -6.58
CA SER A 121 -5.08 -0.71 -7.20
C SER A 121 -3.74 -0.71 -7.93
N ALA A 122 -2.68 -1.12 -7.22
CA ALA A 122 -1.33 -1.05 -7.75
C ALA A 122 -0.98 -2.21 -8.69
N LEU A 123 -1.70 -3.33 -8.66
CA LEU A 123 -1.54 -4.41 -9.64
C LEU A 123 -2.32 -4.17 -10.94
N GLY A 124 -2.92 -2.98 -11.12
CA GLY A 124 -3.61 -2.62 -12.36
C GLY A 124 -4.98 -3.27 -12.56
N LEU A 125 -5.50 -4.00 -11.56
CA LEU A 125 -6.82 -4.65 -11.68
C LEU A 125 -7.97 -3.64 -11.79
N LEU A 126 -7.78 -2.42 -11.27
CA LEU A 126 -8.78 -1.35 -11.34
C LEU A 126 -8.64 -0.45 -12.58
N ASN A 127 -7.57 -0.61 -13.36
CA ASN A 127 -7.29 0.17 -14.58
C ASN A 127 -7.02 -0.70 -15.82
N ASN A 128 -7.46 -1.96 -15.80
CA ASN A 128 -7.26 -2.92 -16.89
C ASN A 128 -5.78 -3.08 -17.32
N HIS A 129 -4.85 -3.01 -16.37
CA HIS A 129 -3.41 -3.14 -16.60
C HIS A 129 -2.79 -2.07 -17.51
N VAL A 130 -3.48 -0.94 -17.72
CA VAL A 130 -2.92 0.22 -18.45
C VAL A 130 -1.62 0.71 -17.80
N ALA A 131 -1.56 0.68 -16.46
CA ALA A 131 -0.34 1.00 -15.72
C ALA A 131 0.86 0.14 -16.13
N ASP A 132 0.67 -1.17 -16.26
CA ASP A 132 1.76 -2.12 -16.53
C ASP A 132 2.37 -1.87 -17.92
N MET A 133 1.51 -1.60 -18.90
CA MET A 133 1.90 -1.24 -20.26
C MET A 133 2.69 0.08 -20.27
N MET A 134 2.14 1.13 -19.66
CA MET A 134 2.72 2.47 -19.70
C MET A 134 4.05 2.60 -18.94
N VAL A 135 4.21 1.88 -17.83
CA VAL A 135 5.50 1.81 -17.12
C VAL A 135 6.56 1.13 -18.00
N THR A 136 6.17 0.10 -18.76
CA THR A 136 7.09 -0.58 -19.68
C THR A 136 7.50 0.35 -20.82
N THR A 137 6.56 1.09 -21.40
CA THR A 137 6.85 2.11 -22.43
C THR A 137 7.77 3.21 -21.91
N TYR A 138 7.49 3.74 -20.71
CA TYR A 138 8.36 4.75 -20.08
C TYR A 138 9.78 4.22 -19.89
N ARG A 139 9.92 2.98 -19.40
CA ARG A 139 11.21 2.32 -19.22
C ARG A 139 11.98 2.23 -20.55
N THR A 140 11.34 1.77 -21.62
CA THR A 140 12.00 1.63 -22.92
C THR A 140 12.44 2.98 -23.47
N ASP A 141 11.59 4.00 -23.36
CA ASP A 141 11.90 5.35 -23.83
C ASP A 141 13.00 6.01 -23.02
N LEU A 142 13.05 5.76 -21.70
CA LEU A 142 14.09 6.29 -20.83
C LEU A 142 15.46 5.72 -21.20
N PHE A 143 15.55 4.41 -21.43
CA PHE A 143 16.81 3.78 -21.83
C PHE A 143 17.21 4.10 -23.27
N ALA A 144 16.26 4.44 -24.14
CA ALA A 144 16.54 4.93 -25.48
C ALA A 144 16.96 6.41 -25.50
N GLY A 145 16.77 7.15 -24.41
CA GLY A 145 17.03 8.59 -24.33
C GLY A 145 15.90 9.47 -24.90
N ASN A 146 14.77 8.88 -25.30
CA ASN A 146 13.62 9.58 -25.90
C ASN A 146 12.93 10.52 -24.89
N VAL A 147 13.00 10.20 -23.59
CA VAL A 147 12.41 11.00 -22.51
C VAL A 147 13.01 12.40 -22.41
N PHE A 148 14.23 12.61 -22.94
CA PHE A 148 14.90 13.92 -22.92
C PHE A 148 14.46 14.85 -24.06
N ASP A 149 13.59 14.38 -24.98
CA ASP A 149 12.97 15.24 -25.97
C ASP A 149 11.98 16.21 -25.29
N ILE A 150 12.04 17.48 -25.66
CA ILE A 150 11.19 18.56 -25.14
C ILE A 150 9.70 18.24 -25.36
N PHE A 151 9.38 17.55 -26.45
CA PHE A 151 7.99 17.19 -26.78
C PHE A 151 7.51 15.89 -26.14
N TYR A 152 8.38 15.11 -25.49
CA TYR A 152 8.03 13.79 -24.94
C TYR A 152 6.87 13.87 -23.94
N LEU A 153 6.90 14.87 -23.05
CA LEU A 153 5.83 15.10 -22.07
C LEU A 153 4.49 15.49 -22.69
N LEU A 154 4.48 16.03 -23.91
CA LEU A 154 3.26 16.45 -24.60
C LEU A 154 2.66 15.33 -25.44
N THR A 155 3.49 14.40 -25.92
CA THR A 155 3.07 13.32 -26.82
C THR A 155 2.89 11.98 -26.11
N ASN A 156 3.65 11.72 -25.04
CA ASN A 156 3.63 10.46 -24.31
C ASN A 156 3.30 10.67 -22.82
N HIS A 157 2.15 10.13 -22.40
CA HIS A 157 1.69 10.22 -21.02
C HIS A 157 2.28 9.15 -20.09
N SER A 158 3.17 8.29 -20.60
CA SER A 158 3.80 7.20 -19.84
C SER A 158 4.49 7.68 -18.56
N ILE A 159 5.12 8.87 -18.58
CA ILE A 159 5.79 9.46 -17.41
C ILE A 159 4.80 9.85 -16.31
N ILE A 160 3.63 10.40 -16.68
CA ILE A 160 2.60 10.79 -15.70
C ILE A 160 1.96 9.55 -15.11
N VAL A 161 1.70 8.54 -15.94
CA VAL A 161 1.23 7.22 -15.47
C VAL A 161 2.25 6.56 -14.55
N TYR A 162 3.55 6.63 -14.87
CA TYR A 162 4.63 6.16 -14.01
C TYR A 162 4.63 6.87 -12.65
N ILE A 163 4.42 8.19 -12.60
CA ILE A 163 4.34 8.94 -11.35
C ILE A 163 3.12 8.51 -10.54
N LEU A 164 1.94 8.42 -11.17
CA LEU A 164 0.71 7.98 -10.52
C LEU A 164 0.83 6.57 -9.94
N GLN A 165 1.40 5.65 -10.72
CA GLN A 165 1.68 4.28 -10.30
C GLN A 165 2.71 4.24 -9.16
N GLY A 166 3.72 5.13 -9.19
CA GLY A 166 4.68 5.31 -8.12
C GLY A 166 4.01 5.69 -6.80
N ILE A 167 3.02 6.60 -6.82
CA ILE A 167 2.22 6.98 -5.64
C ILE A 167 1.50 5.74 -5.06
N LEU A 168 0.92 4.89 -5.90
CA LEU A 168 0.29 3.64 -5.46
C LEU A 168 1.30 2.64 -4.88
N PHE A 169 2.55 2.64 -5.33
CA PHE A 169 3.60 1.81 -4.76
C PHE A 169 4.12 2.25 -3.39
N PHE A 170 3.75 3.43 -2.90
CA PHE A 170 4.06 3.87 -1.53
C PHE A 170 3.18 3.20 -0.45
N ILE A 171 2.17 2.40 -0.80
CA ILE A 171 1.27 1.79 0.20
C ILE A 171 1.99 0.88 1.23
N PRO A 172 2.93 -0.01 0.85
CA PRO A 172 3.78 -0.74 1.80
C PRO A 172 4.56 0.18 2.74
N VAL A 173 5.09 1.30 2.23
CA VAL A 173 5.80 2.32 3.03
C VAL A 173 4.84 2.94 4.04
N TYR A 174 3.62 3.29 3.60
CA TYR A 174 2.57 3.79 4.48
C TYR A 174 2.23 2.77 5.58
N CYS A 175 2.02 1.49 5.23
CA CYS A 175 1.77 0.40 6.17
C CYS A 175 2.86 0.31 7.24
N MET A 176 4.12 0.34 6.81
CA MET A 176 5.25 0.22 7.74
C MET A 176 5.43 1.47 8.61
N TRP A 177 5.22 2.66 8.08
CA TRP A 177 5.48 3.91 8.81
C TRP A 177 4.32 4.28 9.72
N SER A 178 3.14 4.41 9.13
CA SER A 178 1.94 4.94 9.78
C SER A 178 1.29 3.93 10.71
N GLN A 179 1.36 2.64 10.38
CA GLN A 179 0.69 1.60 11.17
C GLN A 179 1.70 0.80 12.00
N PHE A 180 2.62 0.08 11.37
CA PHE A 180 3.51 -0.85 12.07
C PHE A 180 4.44 -0.16 13.07
N LYS A 181 5.28 0.76 12.59
CA LYS A 181 6.26 1.49 13.42
C LYS A 181 5.56 2.28 14.53
N TYR A 182 4.48 2.98 14.19
CA TYR A 182 3.67 3.71 15.15
C TYR A 182 3.15 2.79 16.28
N MET A 183 2.47 1.69 15.92
CA MET A 183 1.93 0.73 16.89
C MET A 183 3.01 0.05 17.75
N ARG A 184 4.25 -0.06 17.25
CA ARG A 184 5.39 -0.60 18.02
C ARG A 184 5.94 0.38 19.02
N LEU A 185 6.09 1.65 18.64
CA LEU A 185 6.67 2.68 19.49
C LEU A 185 5.71 3.13 20.58
N GLU A 186 4.44 3.34 20.23
CA GLU A 186 3.42 3.86 21.14
C GLU A 186 2.60 2.76 21.84
N ASN A 187 2.72 1.51 21.39
CA ASN A 187 1.95 0.37 21.91
C ASN A 187 0.42 0.61 21.90
N THR A 188 -0.05 1.41 20.94
CA THR A 188 -1.46 1.75 20.70
C THR A 188 -1.75 1.74 19.20
N TYR A 189 -3.02 1.59 18.82
CA TYR A 189 -3.42 1.74 17.43
C TYR A 189 -3.58 3.22 17.07
N LYS A 190 -3.38 3.57 15.79
CA LYS A 190 -3.37 4.95 15.33
C LYS A 190 -4.71 5.61 15.60
N ALA A 191 -4.68 6.71 16.38
CA ALA A 191 -5.83 7.36 17.00
C ALA A 191 -6.53 6.46 18.03
N MET A 192 -6.32 6.77 19.32
CA MET A 192 -6.91 6.06 20.46
C MET A 192 -8.46 5.97 20.41
N ASN A 193 -9.09 6.82 19.59
CA ASN A 193 -10.51 6.80 19.24
C ASN A 193 -10.74 6.01 17.93
N ILE A 194 -11.59 4.98 18.02
CA ILE A 194 -11.95 4.10 16.91
C ILE A 194 -12.64 4.83 15.75
N LEU A 195 -13.39 5.90 16.02
CA LEU A 195 -14.05 6.70 14.97
C LEU A 195 -13.02 7.39 14.08
N THR A 196 -12.03 8.05 14.69
CA THR A 196 -10.95 8.72 13.97
C THR A 196 -10.09 7.72 13.19
N TYR A 197 -9.89 6.53 13.74
CA TYR A 197 -9.24 5.43 13.01
C TYR A 197 -10.02 5.06 11.75
N ALA A 198 -11.33 4.80 11.87
CA ALA A 198 -12.18 4.41 10.75
C ALA A 198 -12.20 5.46 9.64
N ILE A 199 -12.34 6.75 9.99
CA ILE A 199 -12.29 7.87 9.04
C ILE A 199 -10.97 7.87 8.26
N LYS A 200 -9.83 7.73 8.95
CA LYS A 200 -8.50 7.72 8.30
C LYS A 200 -8.33 6.56 7.34
N VAL A 201 -8.79 5.36 7.72
CA VAL A 201 -8.70 4.18 6.85
C VAL A 201 -9.59 4.35 5.62
N LEU A 202 -10.84 4.76 5.81
CA LEU A 202 -11.78 4.99 4.70
C LEU A 202 -11.26 6.05 3.74
N PHE A 203 -10.73 7.16 4.28
CA PHE A 203 -10.12 8.22 3.47
C PHE A 203 -9.01 7.68 2.57
N ILE A 204 -8.09 6.87 3.13
CA ILE A 204 -6.98 6.30 2.35
C ILE A 204 -7.49 5.29 1.31
N CYS A 205 -8.50 4.49 1.66
CA CYS A 205 -9.14 3.56 0.72
C CYS A 205 -9.77 4.31 -0.46
N ILE A 206 -10.50 5.39 -0.19
CA ILE A 206 -11.11 6.24 -1.22
C ILE A 206 -10.04 6.86 -2.11
N VAL A 207 -8.97 7.42 -1.52
CA VAL A 207 -7.86 8.01 -2.29
C VAL A 207 -7.21 6.96 -3.20
N MET A 208 -6.95 5.74 -2.71
CA MET A 208 -6.38 4.66 -3.54
C MET A 208 -7.30 4.28 -4.69
N ILE A 209 -8.61 4.11 -4.43
CA ILE A 209 -9.58 3.79 -5.48
C ILE A 209 -9.66 4.91 -6.50
N PHE A 210 -9.73 6.17 -6.05
CA PHE A 210 -9.81 7.33 -6.92
C PHE A 210 -8.56 7.43 -7.82
N LEU A 211 -7.36 7.30 -7.25
CA LEU A 211 -6.11 7.32 -8.02
C LEU A 211 -6.04 6.15 -9.02
N ALA A 212 -6.53 4.98 -8.66
CA ALA A 212 -6.46 3.78 -9.50
C ALA A 212 -7.53 3.73 -10.60
N VAL A 213 -8.68 4.34 -10.40
CA VAL A 213 -9.78 4.37 -11.37
C VAL A 213 -9.75 5.69 -12.14
N GLU A 214 -10.12 6.78 -11.48
CA GLU A 214 -10.27 8.10 -12.09
C GLU A 214 -8.94 8.72 -12.48
N GLY A 215 -7.85 8.43 -11.73
CA GLY A 215 -6.53 8.99 -12.03
C GLY A 215 -6.01 8.60 -13.41
N PHE A 216 -6.22 7.34 -13.82
CA PHE A 216 -5.79 6.85 -15.12
C PHE A 216 -6.73 7.35 -16.24
N ASP A 217 -8.04 7.31 -16.00
CA ASP A 217 -9.05 7.78 -16.96
C ASP A 217 -8.87 9.29 -17.24
N PHE A 218 -8.54 10.08 -16.22
CA PHE A 218 -8.21 11.51 -16.34
C PHE A 218 -6.95 11.75 -17.18
N ILE A 219 -5.87 11.00 -16.93
CA ILE A 219 -4.64 11.15 -17.72
C ILE A 219 -4.91 10.82 -19.19
N ASN A 220 -5.63 9.73 -19.46
CA ASN A 220 -5.99 9.32 -20.82
C ASN A 220 -6.83 10.39 -21.53
N PHE A 221 -7.78 11.00 -20.81
CA PHE A 221 -8.59 12.11 -21.31
C PHE A 221 -7.74 13.33 -21.68
N VAL A 222 -6.83 13.76 -20.81
CA VAL A 222 -5.95 14.91 -21.06
C VAL A 222 -5.08 14.72 -22.30
N TYR A 223 -4.61 13.50 -22.53
CA TYR A 223 -3.74 13.16 -23.67
C TYR A 223 -4.50 12.66 -24.91
N GLN A 224 -5.84 12.67 -24.89
CA GLN A 224 -6.69 12.22 -25.99
C GLN A 224 -6.36 10.80 -26.48
N VAL A 225 -6.01 9.90 -25.56
CA VAL A 225 -5.68 8.51 -25.89
C VAL A 225 -6.94 7.65 -25.79
N GLU A 226 -7.55 7.34 -26.94
CA GLU A 226 -8.60 6.33 -27.02
C GLU A 226 -7.97 4.94 -26.95
N TYR A 227 -8.09 4.28 -25.81
CA TYR A 227 -7.89 2.84 -25.74
C TYR A 227 -9.09 2.18 -26.40
N LYS A 228 -8.92 1.60 -27.60
CA LYS A 228 -9.89 0.63 -28.10
C LYS A 228 -9.90 -0.54 -27.12
N GLU A 229 -11.03 -0.74 -26.45
CA GLU A 229 -11.30 -1.97 -25.71
C GLU A 229 -11.07 -3.14 -26.66
N ALA A 230 -10.13 -4.02 -26.30
CA ALA A 230 -9.85 -5.26 -27.02
C ALA A 230 -10.77 -6.37 -26.52
#